data_AF-A0A537J279-F1
#
_entry.id   AF-A0A537J279-F1
#
_cell.length_a   1.000
_cell.length_b   1.000
_cell.length_c   1.000
_cell.angle_alpha   90.00
_cell.angle_beta   90.00
_cell.angle_gamma   90.00
#
_symmetry.space_group_name_H-M   'P 1'
#
loop_
_entity.id
_entity.type
_entity.pdbx_description
1 polymer ?
#
loop_
_entity_poly.entity_id
_entity_poly.type
_entity_poly.pdbx_seq_one_letter_code
_entity_poly.pdbx_strand_id
1 'polypeptide(L)'
;MKPFSSVVVITYWLSLSFYARAQVTTGSQKLAAFSKQKSMIQQSPYKTLKWRLIGPDNRSGRCVDVAGVTGNPNIMYAAFATGGLWKTEDVGVSWKPLFDQQATLSIGSIALAPSNPDVIYVGTGEANIFRASLPGIGVYRSSDGGKTFRHTGLQNTGTIARIVVHPKDPNIVYVAASGNEWSYNKDRGIYFSKDGGKTWKNILFVNEKTGCIDLVMDPSDPNTLFASMWNRIRRRWSDPVPEDGDHIYKTNDGGKNWKIINNGLPDTKYTGRIGIAVSHSNPNVVYAFVDDHEKKRDPRPGETDSYERQK
;
A
#
# COMPACT_ATOMS: atom_id res chain seq x y z
N MET A 1 -5.91 -27.40 -80.14
CA MET A 1 -5.10 -26.67 -79.14
C MET A 1 -5.94 -26.45 -77.89
N LYS A 2 -5.67 -27.18 -76.81
CA LYS A 2 -6.32 -26.97 -75.50
C LYS A 2 -5.33 -26.19 -74.62
N PRO A 3 -5.72 -25.09 -73.95
CA PRO A 3 -4.82 -24.38 -73.07
C PRO A 3 -4.74 -25.10 -71.72
N PHE A 4 -3.51 -25.34 -71.26
CA PHE A 4 -3.23 -25.70 -69.87
C PHE A 4 -3.48 -24.47 -68.99
N SER A 5 -4.37 -24.57 -68.02
CA SER A 5 -4.49 -23.57 -66.94
C SER A 5 -3.80 -24.14 -65.70
N SER A 6 -2.60 -23.63 -65.41
CA SER A 6 -1.90 -23.92 -64.16
C SER A 6 -2.49 -23.05 -63.05
N VAL A 7 -3.12 -23.68 -62.06
CA VAL A 7 -3.57 -23.00 -60.83
C VAL A 7 -2.39 -22.89 -59.88
N VAL A 8 -1.91 -21.68 -59.64
CA VAL A 8 -0.94 -21.38 -58.58
C VAL A 8 -1.74 -21.11 -57.31
N VAL A 9 -1.65 -22.01 -56.32
CA VAL A 9 -2.22 -21.80 -55.00
C VAL A 9 -1.19 -21.05 -54.15
N ILE A 10 -1.40 -19.75 -53.95
CA ILE A 10 -0.63 -18.96 -52.99
C ILE A 10 -1.29 -19.09 -51.62
N THR A 11 -0.73 -19.92 -50.74
CA THR A 11 -1.14 -20.03 -49.34
C THR A 11 -0.54 -18.87 -48.53
N TYR A 12 -1.35 -17.87 -48.23
CA TYR A 12 -1.01 -16.84 -47.23
C TYR A 12 -1.05 -17.47 -45.83
N TRP A 13 0.13 -17.67 -45.22
CA TRP A 13 0.22 -17.97 -43.80
C TRP A 13 -0.01 -16.67 -43.01
N LEU A 14 -1.25 -16.44 -42.58
CA LEU A 14 -1.54 -15.44 -41.55
C LEU A 14 -0.94 -15.92 -40.22
N SER A 15 0.21 -15.39 -39.84
CA SER A 15 0.72 -15.53 -38.48
C SER A 15 -0.08 -14.61 -37.55
N LEU A 16 -1.17 -15.14 -36.95
CA LEU A 16 -1.79 -14.48 -35.81
C LEU A 16 -0.82 -14.55 -34.63
N SER A 17 -0.06 -13.47 -34.44
CA SER A 17 0.67 -13.24 -33.20
C SER A 17 -0.35 -12.90 -32.11
N PHE A 18 -0.81 -13.91 -31.38
CA PHE A 18 -1.51 -13.68 -30.12
C PHE A 18 -0.52 -13.07 -29.15
N TYR A 19 -0.59 -11.75 -28.94
CA TYR A 19 0.02 -11.13 -27.77
C TYR A 19 -0.72 -11.64 -26.54
N ALA A 20 -0.27 -12.76 -25.98
CA ALA A 20 -0.68 -13.17 -24.65
C ALA A 20 -0.31 -12.03 -23.70
N ARG A 21 -1.31 -11.37 -23.11
CA ARG A 21 -1.06 -10.44 -22.00
C ARG A 21 -0.27 -11.22 -20.94
N ALA A 22 0.90 -10.72 -20.57
CA ALA A 22 1.71 -11.32 -19.52
C ALA A 22 0.84 -11.55 -18.28
N GLN A 23 0.77 -12.79 -17.82
CA GLN A 23 -0.03 -13.15 -16.65
C GLN A 23 0.54 -12.45 -15.41
N VAL A 24 -0.31 -11.76 -14.66
CA VAL A 24 0.11 -11.08 -13.42
C VAL A 24 0.61 -12.14 -12.43
N THR A 25 1.85 -12.01 -11.98
CA THR A 25 2.44 -12.93 -11.00
C THR A 25 1.63 -12.91 -9.71
N THR A 26 1.09 -14.07 -9.33
CA THR A 26 0.31 -14.21 -8.11
C THR A 26 1.20 -14.07 -6.87
N GLY A 27 0.63 -13.65 -5.75
CA GLY A 27 1.34 -13.54 -4.48
C GLY A 27 1.92 -14.88 -4.02
N SER A 28 1.25 -16.00 -4.29
CA SER A 28 1.79 -17.34 -4.01
C SER A 28 3.04 -17.65 -4.84
N GLN A 29 3.07 -17.24 -6.12
CA GLN A 29 4.27 -17.35 -6.96
C GLN A 29 5.41 -16.46 -6.45
N LYS A 30 5.10 -15.23 -6.00
CA LYS A 30 6.11 -14.33 -5.39
C LYS A 30 6.70 -14.94 -4.11
N LEU A 31 5.87 -15.51 -3.24
CA LEU A 31 6.33 -16.19 -2.02
C LEU A 31 7.16 -17.43 -2.33
N ALA A 32 6.76 -18.23 -3.33
CA ALA A 32 7.53 -19.39 -3.77
C ALA A 32 8.91 -18.99 -4.34
N ALA A 33 8.96 -17.92 -5.14
CA ALA A 33 10.20 -17.37 -5.66
C ALA A 33 11.13 -16.90 -4.53
N PHE A 34 10.57 -16.26 -3.51
CA PHE A 34 11.32 -15.83 -2.33
C PHE A 34 11.87 -17.02 -1.51
N SER A 35 11.06 -18.07 -1.29
CA SER A 35 11.53 -19.31 -0.64
C SER A 35 12.66 -19.97 -1.44
N LYS A 36 12.56 -19.98 -2.77
CA LYS A 36 13.63 -20.46 -3.65
C LYS A 36 14.90 -19.61 -3.50
N GLN A 37 14.77 -18.28 -3.47
CA GLN A 37 15.89 -17.37 -3.22
C GLN A 37 16.59 -17.67 -1.89
N LYS A 38 15.84 -17.88 -0.80
CA LYS A 38 16.40 -18.26 0.50
C LYS A 38 17.20 -19.57 0.43
N SER A 39 16.66 -20.57 -0.26
CA SER A 39 17.37 -21.85 -0.47
C SER A 39 18.67 -21.66 -1.26
N MET A 40 18.64 -20.87 -2.34
CA MET A 40 19.83 -20.55 -3.14
C MET A 40 20.91 -19.82 -2.30
N ILE A 41 20.51 -18.89 -1.42
CA ILE A 41 21.44 -18.23 -0.49
C ILE A 41 22.09 -19.25 0.45
N GLN A 42 21.32 -20.18 1.01
CA GLN A 42 21.84 -21.21 1.93
C GLN A 42 22.76 -22.25 1.26
N GLN A 43 22.55 -22.51 -0.03
CA GLN A 43 23.36 -23.41 -0.84
C GLN A 43 24.57 -22.72 -1.48
N SER A 44 24.62 -21.39 -1.47
CA SER A 44 25.71 -20.63 -2.08
C SER A 44 27.06 -20.95 -1.41
N PRO A 45 28.13 -21.15 -2.19
CA PRO A 45 29.50 -21.24 -1.63
C PRO A 45 29.93 -19.95 -0.94
N TYR A 46 29.23 -18.84 -1.18
CA TYR A 46 29.51 -17.52 -0.61
C TYR A 46 28.65 -17.15 0.60
N LYS A 47 27.85 -18.08 1.15
CA LYS A 47 26.91 -17.79 2.26
C LYS A 47 27.54 -17.26 3.54
N THR A 48 28.85 -17.44 3.71
CA THR A 48 29.62 -16.94 4.86
C THR A 48 30.18 -15.54 4.64
N LEU A 49 30.15 -15.02 3.40
CA LEU A 49 30.57 -13.65 3.10
C LEU A 49 29.58 -12.66 3.71
N LYS A 50 30.11 -11.65 4.40
CA LYS A 50 29.32 -10.58 5.00
C LYS A 50 29.40 -9.33 4.14
N TRP A 51 28.24 -8.80 3.78
CA TRP A 51 28.15 -7.48 3.16
C TRP A 51 28.59 -6.41 4.15
N ARG A 52 29.40 -5.47 3.67
CA ARG A 52 29.88 -4.29 4.40
C ARG A 52 29.33 -3.05 3.72
N LEU A 53 28.70 -2.17 4.48
CA LEU A 53 28.41 -0.81 4.02
C LEU A 53 29.74 -0.07 3.83
N ILE A 54 29.96 0.47 2.63
CA ILE A 54 31.15 1.26 2.27
C ILE A 54 30.88 2.76 2.23
N GLY A 55 29.66 3.17 2.62
CA GLY A 55 29.20 4.54 2.61
C GLY A 55 28.59 4.97 1.26
N PRO A 56 28.05 6.20 1.18
CA PRO A 56 27.96 7.17 2.29
C PRO A 56 26.91 6.74 3.34
N ASP A 57 27.09 7.17 4.58
CA ASP A 57 26.26 6.88 5.75
C ASP A 57 25.05 7.83 5.91
N ASN A 58 25.02 8.94 5.17
CA ASN A 58 23.99 9.97 5.21
C ASN A 58 22.96 9.88 4.06
N ARG A 59 22.56 8.67 3.66
CA ARG A 59 21.66 8.48 2.51
C ARG A 59 20.22 8.84 2.88
N SER A 60 19.70 9.89 2.24
CA SER A 60 18.28 10.23 2.30
C SER A 60 17.43 9.13 1.62
N GLY A 61 16.21 8.96 2.11
CA GLY A 61 15.21 8.06 1.54
C GLY A 61 13.82 8.56 1.87
N ARG A 62 12.83 8.14 1.08
CA ARG A 62 11.43 8.48 1.34
C ARG A 62 10.92 7.66 2.52
N CYS A 63 10.92 8.28 3.70
CA CYS A 63 10.21 7.75 4.86
C CYS A 63 8.70 7.86 4.61
N VAL A 64 7.98 6.78 4.86
CA VAL A 64 6.54 6.69 4.60
C VAL A 64 5.72 6.59 5.88
N ASP A 65 6.35 6.15 6.97
CA ASP A 65 5.69 5.93 8.25
C ASP A 65 6.73 5.87 9.38
N VAL A 66 6.32 6.32 10.58
CA VAL A 66 7.15 6.30 11.79
C VAL A 66 6.31 5.85 12.97
N ALA A 67 6.90 5.10 13.90
CA ALA A 67 6.24 4.68 15.13
C ALA A 67 7.18 4.81 16.32
N GLY A 68 6.65 5.26 17.46
CA GLY A 68 7.37 5.33 18.73
C GLY A 68 6.74 4.42 19.78
N VAL A 69 7.48 4.13 20.85
CA VAL A 69 6.95 3.38 21.99
C VAL A 69 6.50 4.36 23.07
N THR A 70 5.21 4.35 23.42
CA THR A 70 4.67 5.21 24.48
C THR A 70 5.44 5.02 25.79
N GLY A 71 5.88 6.13 26.39
CA GLY A 71 6.67 6.11 27.63
C GLY A 71 8.15 5.79 27.44
N ASN A 72 8.61 5.49 26.22
CA ASN A 72 10.03 5.26 25.93
C ASN A 72 10.50 6.06 24.70
N PRO A 73 11.02 7.29 24.89
CA PRO A 73 11.45 8.15 23.79
C PRO A 73 12.71 7.65 23.08
N ASN A 74 13.41 6.66 23.63
CA ASN A 74 14.63 6.13 23.03
C ASN A 74 14.32 5.21 21.83
N ILE A 75 13.12 4.64 21.78
CA ILE A 75 12.75 3.64 20.77
C ILE A 75 11.85 4.27 19.71
N MET A 76 12.37 4.30 18.48
CA MET A 76 11.63 4.72 17.31
C MET A 76 11.83 3.74 16.15
N TYR A 77 10.82 3.65 15.31
CA TYR A 77 10.81 2.86 14.08
C TYR A 77 10.58 3.79 12.91
N ALA A 78 11.31 3.57 11.81
CA ALA A 78 11.16 4.31 10.57
C ALA A 78 11.01 3.34 9.40
N ALA A 79 9.94 3.51 8.63
CA ALA A 79 9.65 2.72 7.45
C ALA A 79 9.87 3.53 6.18
N PHE A 80 10.41 2.87 5.15
CA PHE A 80 10.78 3.52 3.89
C PHE A 80 10.10 2.88 2.69
N ALA A 81 9.82 3.71 1.68
CA ALA A 81 9.19 3.31 0.42
C ALA A 81 9.89 2.15 -0.28
N THR A 82 11.23 2.07 -0.20
CA THR A 82 12.05 1.01 -0.81
C THR A 82 13.25 0.61 0.06
N GLY A 83 13.28 1.07 1.31
CA GLY A 83 14.43 0.94 2.22
C GLY A 83 14.18 0.04 3.43
N GLY A 84 13.04 -0.64 3.53
CA GLY A 84 12.74 -1.52 4.64
C GLY A 84 12.35 -0.78 5.93
N LEU A 85 12.38 -1.52 7.05
CA LEU A 85 12.05 -1.04 8.39
C LEU A 85 13.32 -0.93 9.22
N TRP A 86 13.47 0.18 9.91
CA TRP A 86 14.61 0.49 10.77
C TRP A 86 14.13 0.76 12.18
N LYS A 87 14.98 0.44 13.16
CA LYS A 87 14.76 0.74 14.58
C LYS A 87 15.96 1.45 15.18
N THR A 88 15.71 2.47 15.98
CA THR A 88 16.68 3.06 16.90
C THR A 88 16.27 2.74 18.34
N GLU A 89 17.26 2.67 19.22
CA GLU A 89 17.10 2.48 20.67
C GLU A 89 17.88 3.55 21.46
N ASP A 90 18.36 4.57 20.77
CA ASP A 90 19.26 5.61 21.26
C ASP A 90 18.89 6.99 20.70
N VAL A 91 17.58 7.27 20.60
CA VAL A 91 17.03 8.59 20.19
C VAL A 91 17.50 8.99 18.78
N GLY A 92 17.69 8.02 17.90
CA GLY A 92 18.04 8.24 16.49
C GLY A 92 19.53 8.40 16.21
N VAL A 93 20.40 8.18 17.19
CA VAL A 93 21.87 8.20 17.00
C VAL A 93 22.32 7.04 16.11
N SER A 94 21.77 5.83 16.32
CA SER A 94 22.04 4.67 15.49
C SER A 94 20.76 3.93 15.10
N TRP A 95 20.79 3.31 13.92
CA TRP A 95 19.64 2.61 13.35
C TRP A 95 20.04 1.20 12.90
N LYS A 96 19.22 0.23 13.26
CA LYS A 96 19.35 -1.18 12.87
C LYS A 96 18.27 -1.54 11.84
N PRO A 97 18.61 -2.15 10.70
CA PRO A 97 17.60 -2.65 9.77
C PRO A 97 16.95 -3.92 10.36
N LEU A 98 15.62 -4.01 10.25
CA LEU A 98 14.83 -5.14 10.76
C LEU A 98 14.19 -5.98 9.64
N PHE A 99 14.15 -5.48 8.41
CA PHE A 99 13.34 -6.07 7.33
C PHE A 99 14.12 -6.54 6.09
N ASP A 100 15.46 -6.48 6.14
CA ASP A 100 16.34 -6.79 5.00
C ASP A 100 16.23 -8.24 4.50
N GLN A 101 15.75 -9.14 5.36
CA GLN A 101 15.62 -10.57 5.06
C GLN A 101 14.21 -10.99 4.65
N GLN A 102 13.38 -10.03 4.21
CA GLN A 102 12.02 -10.27 3.74
C GLN A 102 11.92 -10.16 2.22
N ALA A 103 10.77 -10.56 1.66
CA ALA A 103 10.58 -10.71 0.22
C ALA A 103 10.54 -9.37 -0.55
N THR A 104 10.40 -8.26 0.17
CA THR A 104 10.37 -6.91 -0.38
C THR A 104 10.83 -5.93 0.69
N LEU A 105 11.51 -4.87 0.27
CA LEU A 105 11.86 -3.72 1.12
C LEU A 105 10.86 -2.57 0.97
N SER A 106 9.84 -2.75 0.11
CA SER A 106 8.80 -1.75 -0.07
C SER A 106 7.81 -1.83 1.09
N ILE A 107 7.76 -0.76 1.89
CA ILE A 107 6.83 -0.63 3.01
C ILE A 107 5.83 0.48 2.69
N GLY A 108 4.57 0.26 3.06
CA GLY A 108 3.51 1.25 2.98
C GLY A 108 3.03 1.73 4.34
N SER A 109 3.06 0.87 5.37
CA SER A 109 2.69 1.25 6.75
C SER A 109 3.29 0.30 7.78
N ILE A 110 3.52 0.82 8.99
CA ILE A 110 3.83 0.04 10.19
C ILE A 110 2.85 0.36 11.30
N ALA A 111 2.56 -0.61 12.15
CA ALA A 111 1.79 -0.38 13.37
C ALA A 111 2.36 -1.21 14.52
N LEU A 112 2.63 -0.53 15.64
CA LEU A 112 2.89 -1.16 16.92
C LEU A 112 1.54 -1.38 17.64
N ALA A 113 1.34 -2.52 18.27
CA ALA A 113 0.13 -2.71 19.06
C ALA A 113 0.17 -1.83 20.32
N PRO A 114 -0.85 -0.97 20.58
CA PRO A 114 -0.83 -0.07 21.73
C PRO A 114 -0.71 -0.80 23.08
N SER A 115 -1.30 -2.00 23.17
CA SER A 115 -1.24 -2.85 24.37
C SER A 115 0.07 -3.62 24.54
N ASN A 116 0.88 -3.77 23.48
CA ASN A 116 2.16 -4.47 23.52
C ASN A 116 3.06 -4.06 22.34
N PRO A 117 4.05 -3.17 22.54
CA PRO A 117 4.91 -2.68 21.46
C PRO A 117 5.84 -3.74 20.85
N ASP A 118 5.99 -4.93 21.45
CA ASP A 118 6.70 -6.05 20.82
C ASP A 118 5.92 -6.66 19.66
N VAL A 119 4.61 -6.43 19.60
CA VAL A 119 3.78 -6.83 18.46
C VAL A 119 3.81 -5.73 17.40
N ILE A 120 4.43 -6.06 16.27
CA ILE A 120 4.60 -5.15 15.14
C ILE A 120 3.92 -5.74 13.91
N TYR A 121 3.10 -4.94 13.24
CA TYR A 121 2.60 -5.24 11.91
C TYR A 121 3.32 -4.39 10.88
N VAL A 122 3.71 -5.01 9.76
CA VAL A 122 4.35 -4.33 8.63
C VAL A 122 3.53 -4.61 7.38
N GLY A 123 2.94 -3.55 6.83
CA GLY A 123 2.24 -3.54 5.56
C GLY A 123 3.20 -3.23 4.44
N THR A 124 3.37 -4.16 3.51
CA THR A 124 4.32 -4.00 2.41
C THR A 124 3.64 -3.37 1.18
N GLY A 125 4.45 -2.73 0.35
CA GLY A 125 4.02 -2.05 -0.85
C GLY A 125 3.70 -0.59 -0.59
N GLU A 126 4.38 0.28 -1.30
CA GLU A 126 4.27 1.72 -1.12
C GLU A 126 2.88 2.24 -1.53
N ALA A 127 2.30 3.09 -0.68
CA ALA A 127 1.02 3.75 -0.91
C ALA A 127 1.12 5.10 -1.64
N ASN A 128 2.29 5.74 -1.58
CA ASN A 128 2.53 7.01 -2.25
C ASN A 128 2.84 6.77 -3.73
N ILE A 129 1.92 7.16 -4.60
CA ILE A 129 2.15 7.09 -6.05
C ILE A 129 3.17 8.15 -6.43
N PHE A 130 4.27 7.71 -7.04
CA PHE A 130 5.32 8.59 -7.55
C PHE A 130 5.97 8.00 -8.80
N ARG A 131 6.98 8.65 -9.39
CA ARG A 131 7.70 8.17 -10.59
C ARG A 131 8.17 6.71 -10.47
N ALA A 132 8.56 6.30 -9.26
CA ALA A 132 8.80 4.90 -8.91
C ALA A 132 8.04 4.58 -7.61
N SER A 133 7.20 3.55 -7.68
CA SER A 133 6.45 2.93 -6.58
C SER A 133 6.57 1.42 -6.75
N LEU A 134 6.92 0.71 -5.67
CA LEU A 134 7.14 -0.73 -5.72
C LEU A 134 6.01 -1.48 -5.00
N PRO A 135 5.44 -2.54 -5.62
CA PRO A 135 4.46 -3.36 -4.95
C PRO A 135 5.10 -4.17 -3.82
N GLY A 136 4.28 -4.48 -2.84
CA GLY A 136 4.57 -5.38 -1.75
C GLY A 136 4.05 -6.78 -1.98
N ILE A 137 3.98 -7.50 -0.88
CA ILE A 137 3.56 -8.88 -0.74
C ILE A 137 2.75 -9.07 0.55
N GLY A 138 1.83 -8.14 0.82
CA GLY A 138 0.89 -8.26 1.93
C GLY A 138 1.47 -7.81 3.27
N VAL A 139 1.09 -8.52 4.34
CA VAL A 139 1.36 -8.12 5.72
C VAL A 139 2.31 -9.11 6.39
N TYR A 140 3.20 -8.57 7.23
CA TYR A 140 4.04 -9.33 8.15
C TYR A 140 3.72 -8.95 9.59
N ARG A 141 3.97 -9.89 10.50
CA ARG A 141 3.81 -9.69 11.94
C ARG A 141 5.03 -10.18 12.71
N SER A 142 5.48 -9.39 13.67
CA SER A 142 6.45 -9.78 14.71
C SER A 142 5.73 -9.87 16.07
N SER A 143 6.26 -10.71 16.98
CA SER A 143 5.85 -10.77 18.40
C SER A 143 7.02 -10.50 19.34
N ASP A 144 8.18 -10.11 18.82
CA ASP A 144 9.46 -10.09 19.53
C ASP A 144 10.22 -8.77 19.29
N GLY A 145 9.48 -7.68 19.09
CA GLY A 145 10.04 -6.34 18.89
C GLY A 145 10.74 -6.15 17.55
N GLY A 146 10.42 -6.99 16.56
CA GLY A 146 10.96 -6.95 15.21
C GLY A 146 12.22 -7.79 15.00
N LYS A 147 12.54 -8.72 15.90
CA LYS A 147 13.67 -9.67 15.70
C LYS A 147 13.32 -10.70 14.63
N THR A 148 12.08 -11.18 14.61
CA THR A 148 11.56 -12.09 13.59
C THR A 148 10.22 -11.60 13.05
N PHE A 149 9.98 -11.89 11.77
CA PHE A 149 8.73 -11.56 11.08
C PHE A 149 8.16 -12.80 10.40
N ARG A 150 6.85 -12.99 10.55
CA ARG A 150 6.08 -14.01 9.83
C ARG A 150 5.15 -13.31 8.85
N HIS A 151 5.12 -13.77 7.60
CA HIS A 151 4.12 -13.34 6.63
C HIS A 151 2.73 -13.83 7.05
N THR A 152 1.76 -12.93 7.07
CA THR A 152 0.39 -13.16 7.58
C THR A 152 -0.67 -13.08 6.48
N GLY A 153 -0.30 -13.03 5.20
CA GLY A 153 -1.27 -13.05 4.09
C GLY A 153 -1.42 -11.70 3.40
N LEU A 154 -2.48 -11.56 2.59
CA LEU A 154 -2.75 -10.39 1.75
C LEU A 154 -1.70 -10.19 0.63
N GLN A 155 -1.00 -11.25 0.22
CA GLN A 155 0.09 -11.20 -0.76
C GLN A 155 -0.28 -10.70 -2.17
N ASN A 156 -1.58 -10.61 -2.48
CA ASN A 156 -2.11 -10.11 -3.74
C ASN A 156 -2.55 -8.65 -3.70
N THR A 157 -2.57 -8.01 -2.52
CA THR A 157 -3.08 -6.63 -2.41
C THR A 157 -2.19 -5.61 -3.10
N GLY A 158 -0.90 -5.93 -3.27
CA GLY A 158 0.08 -5.04 -3.90
C GLY A 158 0.51 -3.88 -3.01
N THR A 159 -0.39 -3.21 -2.31
CA THR A 159 -0.08 -2.07 -1.45
C THR A 159 -0.95 -2.09 -0.20
N ILE A 160 -0.30 -1.97 0.95
CA ILE A 160 -0.94 -1.73 2.25
C ILE A 160 -0.67 -0.29 2.68
N ALA A 161 -1.70 0.55 2.75
CA ALA A 161 -1.53 1.97 3.03
C ALA A 161 -1.60 2.33 4.51
N ARG A 162 -2.39 1.58 5.29
CA ARG A 162 -2.50 1.75 6.73
C ARG A 162 -2.76 0.43 7.43
N ILE A 163 -2.27 0.35 8.66
CA ILE A 163 -2.62 -0.71 9.60
C ILE A 163 -3.05 -0.05 10.90
N VAL A 164 -4.18 -0.50 11.45
CA VAL A 164 -4.69 -0.05 12.75
C VAL A 164 -4.86 -1.27 13.63
N VAL A 165 -4.22 -1.27 14.79
CA VAL A 165 -4.29 -2.36 15.78
C VAL A 165 -5.19 -1.93 16.93
N HIS A 166 -6.06 -2.83 17.37
CA HIS A 166 -6.97 -2.57 18.48
C HIS A 166 -6.20 -2.23 19.76
N PRO A 167 -6.63 -1.21 20.53
CA PRO A 167 -5.83 -0.65 21.62
C PRO A 167 -5.62 -1.61 22.80
N LYS A 168 -6.48 -2.62 22.95
CA LYS A 168 -6.46 -3.56 24.08
C LYS A 168 -6.15 -5.01 23.68
N ASP A 169 -6.15 -5.33 22.39
CA ASP A 169 -5.92 -6.71 21.92
C ASP A 169 -5.05 -6.68 20.66
N PRO A 170 -3.79 -7.14 20.73
CA PRO A 170 -2.88 -7.09 19.59
C PRO A 170 -3.23 -8.08 18.48
N ASN A 171 -4.25 -8.93 18.65
CA ASN A 171 -4.72 -9.86 17.62
C ASN A 171 -5.82 -9.27 16.73
N ILE A 172 -6.49 -8.21 17.19
CA ILE A 172 -7.53 -7.52 16.44
C ILE A 172 -6.85 -6.41 15.63
N VAL A 173 -6.88 -6.55 14.31
CA VAL A 173 -6.17 -5.65 13.39
C VAL A 173 -6.99 -5.38 12.14
N TYR A 174 -6.96 -4.12 11.71
CA TYR A 174 -7.57 -3.64 10.48
C TYR A 174 -6.47 -3.17 9.52
N VAL A 175 -6.64 -3.47 8.24
CA VAL A 175 -5.67 -3.19 7.19
C VAL A 175 -6.35 -2.48 6.03
N ALA A 176 -5.91 -1.26 5.74
CA ALA A 176 -6.28 -0.53 4.54
C ALA A 176 -5.41 -1.01 3.37
N ALA A 177 -6.00 -1.83 2.50
CA ALA A 177 -5.39 -2.30 1.28
C ALA A 177 -5.84 -1.42 0.11
N SER A 178 -4.92 -0.67 -0.48
CA SER A 178 -5.27 0.21 -1.60
C SER A 178 -5.41 -0.57 -2.91
N GLY A 179 -4.89 -1.79 -2.99
CA GLY A 179 -4.94 -2.64 -4.19
C GLY A 179 -3.76 -2.40 -5.11
N ASN A 180 -3.82 -2.92 -6.34
CA ASN A 180 -2.78 -2.68 -7.33
C ASN A 180 -2.90 -1.29 -7.96
N GLU A 181 -1.77 -0.66 -8.25
CA GLU A 181 -1.67 0.66 -8.89
C GLU A 181 -1.92 0.60 -10.40
N TRP A 182 -1.46 -0.47 -11.07
CA TRP A 182 -1.42 -0.57 -12.53
C TRP A 182 -2.45 -1.54 -13.11
N SER A 183 -3.28 -2.15 -12.26
CA SER A 183 -4.26 -3.15 -12.69
C SER A 183 -5.48 -3.16 -11.79
N TYR A 184 -6.60 -3.64 -12.35
CA TYR A 184 -7.80 -3.91 -11.58
C TYR A 184 -7.62 -5.21 -10.81
N ASN A 185 -8.02 -5.21 -9.54
CA ASN A 185 -7.97 -6.39 -8.69
C ASN A 185 -8.98 -6.29 -7.54
N LYS A 186 -9.46 -7.45 -7.10
CA LYS A 186 -10.38 -7.58 -5.95
C LYS A 186 -9.66 -7.51 -4.60
N ASP A 187 -8.34 -7.70 -4.57
CA ASP A 187 -7.55 -7.67 -3.34
C ASP A 187 -7.31 -6.22 -2.86
N ARG A 188 -8.37 -5.54 -2.44
CA ARG A 188 -8.36 -4.16 -1.95
C ARG A 188 -9.55 -3.88 -1.03
N GLY A 189 -9.51 -2.72 -0.37
CA GLY A 189 -10.51 -2.32 0.61
C GLY A 189 -9.98 -2.46 2.04
N ILE A 190 -10.85 -2.80 2.98
CA ILE A 190 -10.49 -2.98 4.38
C ILE A 190 -10.51 -4.46 4.73
N TYR A 191 -9.38 -4.96 5.19
CA TYR A 191 -9.28 -6.30 5.74
C TYR A 191 -9.27 -6.25 7.27
N PHE A 192 -9.98 -7.19 7.88
CA PHE A 192 -10.06 -7.37 9.32
C PHE A 192 -9.54 -8.76 9.71
N SER A 193 -8.79 -8.81 10.80
CA SER A 193 -8.41 -10.04 11.47
C SER A 193 -8.66 -9.92 12.96
N LYS A 194 -9.07 -11.03 13.58
CA LYS A 194 -9.24 -11.18 15.03
C LYS A 194 -8.28 -12.19 15.66
N ASP A 195 -7.37 -12.75 14.86
CA ASP A 195 -6.49 -13.85 15.24
C ASP A 195 -5.01 -13.55 14.94
N GLY A 196 -4.67 -12.26 14.90
CA GLY A 196 -3.32 -11.79 14.67
C GLY A 196 -2.86 -11.93 13.22
N GLY A 197 -3.80 -11.88 12.26
CA GLY A 197 -3.52 -12.05 10.84
C GLY A 197 -3.33 -13.50 10.40
N LYS A 198 -3.82 -14.49 11.15
CA LYS A 198 -3.85 -15.88 10.64
C LYS A 198 -4.95 -16.01 9.58
N THR A 199 -6.07 -15.33 9.78
CA THR A 199 -7.16 -15.22 8.81
C THR A 199 -7.54 -13.75 8.60
N TRP A 200 -7.99 -13.43 7.38
CA TRP A 200 -8.43 -12.10 7.00
C TRP A 200 -9.81 -12.17 6.36
N LYS A 201 -10.68 -11.23 6.75
CA LYS A 201 -11.98 -11.00 6.11
C LYS A 201 -11.94 -9.63 5.45
N ASN A 202 -12.31 -9.54 4.17
CA ASN A 202 -12.58 -8.24 3.56
C ASN A 202 -13.95 -7.74 4.08
N ILE A 203 -13.93 -6.62 4.80
CA ILE A 203 -15.11 -6.05 5.47
C ILE A 203 -15.62 -4.77 4.80
N LEU A 204 -14.86 -4.20 3.88
CA LEU A 204 -15.31 -3.10 3.02
C LEU A 204 -14.62 -3.20 1.66
N PHE A 205 -15.38 -3.52 0.63
CA PHE A 205 -14.96 -3.54 -0.76
C PHE A 205 -15.90 -2.67 -1.59
N VAL A 206 -15.34 -1.79 -2.44
CA VAL A 206 -16.13 -0.89 -3.29
C VAL A 206 -16.19 -1.46 -4.71
N ASN A 207 -15.04 -1.58 -5.37
CA ASN A 207 -14.90 -2.13 -6.73
C ASN A 207 -13.42 -2.50 -6.99
N GLU A 208 -13.06 -2.88 -8.21
CA GLU A 208 -11.69 -3.33 -8.55
C GLU A 208 -10.67 -2.20 -8.81
N LYS A 209 -11.07 -0.93 -8.72
CA LYS A 209 -10.22 0.27 -8.93
C LYS A 209 -10.06 1.15 -7.68
N THR A 210 -11.01 1.07 -6.74
CA THR A 210 -11.10 1.88 -5.53
C THR A 210 -10.70 1.05 -4.30
N GLY A 211 -9.62 1.44 -3.63
CA GLY A 211 -9.13 0.77 -2.42
C GLY A 211 -9.06 1.72 -1.22
N CYS A 212 -8.80 1.19 -0.03
CA CYS A 212 -8.67 2.02 1.17
C CYS A 212 -7.27 2.63 1.21
N ILE A 213 -7.18 3.96 1.29
CA ILE A 213 -5.90 4.69 1.31
C ILE A 213 -5.55 5.24 2.70
N ASP A 214 -6.56 5.42 3.56
CA ASP A 214 -6.36 5.86 4.93
C ASP A 214 -7.45 5.29 5.85
N LEU A 215 -7.08 4.98 7.09
CA LEU A 215 -7.95 4.33 8.07
C LEU A 215 -7.57 4.82 9.46
N VAL A 216 -8.52 5.35 10.20
CA VAL A 216 -8.34 5.81 11.58
C VAL A 216 -9.41 5.23 12.49
N MET A 217 -9.02 4.94 13.73
CA MET A 217 -9.91 4.45 14.78
C MET A 217 -10.11 5.54 15.82
N ASP A 218 -11.33 5.64 16.33
CA ASP A 218 -11.64 6.50 17.46
C ASP A 218 -10.90 5.98 18.72
N PRO A 219 -10.06 6.80 19.37
CA PRO A 219 -9.29 6.35 20.54
C PRO A 219 -10.16 6.09 21.78
N SER A 220 -11.39 6.62 21.82
CA SER A 220 -12.37 6.42 22.89
C SER A 220 -13.31 5.23 22.64
N ASP A 221 -13.57 4.88 21.38
CA ASP A 221 -14.41 3.75 20.98
C ASP A 221 -13.79 2.96 19.80
N PRO A 222 -13.14 1.82 20.05
CA PRO A 222 -12.51 1.04 18.99
C PRO A 222 -13.50 0.38 18.00
N ASN A 223 -14.81 0.47 18.23
CA ASN A 223 -15.82 0.06 17.25
C ASN A 223 -16.09 1.15 16.21
N THR A 224 -15.66 2.38 16.48
CA THR A 224 -15.81 3.51 15.56
C THR A 224 -14.53 3.68 14.74
N LEU A 225 -14.65 3.49 13.42
CA LEU A 225 -13.56 3.69 12.47
C LEU A 225 -14.02 4.56 11.30
N PHE A 226 -13.06 5.27 10.71
CA PHE A 226 -13.25 6.08 9.53
C PHE A 226 -12.26 5.64 8.47
N ALA A 227 -12.72 5.51 7.22
CA ALA A 227 -11.91 5.03 6.11
C ALA A 227 -12.06 5.95 4.90
N SER A 228 -10.94 6.31 4.28
CA SER A 228 -10.92 6.96 2.99
C SER A 228 -10.73 5.92 1.89
N MET A 229 -11.67 5.89 0.95
CA MET A 229 -11.61 5.07 -0.25
C MET A 229 -11.19 5.94 -1.43
N TRP A 230 -10.25 5.45 -2.24
CA TRP A 230 -9.67 6.21 -3.35
C TRP A 230 -9.44 5.35 -4.59
N ASN A 231 -9.85 5.86 -5.76
CA ASN A 231 -9.46 5.32 -7.05
C ASN A 231 -7.98 5.62 -7.33
N ARG A 232 -7.15 4.60 -7.15
CA ARG A 232 -5.69 4.74 -7.27
C ARG A 232 -5.11 4.33 -8.62
N ILE A 233 -5.95 4.05 -9.62
CA ILE A 233 -5.48 3.43 -10.86
C ILE A 233 -4.66 4.40 -11.66
N ARG A 234 -3.43 3.99 -11.96
CA ARG A 234 -2.50 4.73 -12.78
C ARG A 234 -2.52 4.25 -14.22
N ARG A 235 -2.36 5.18 -15.14
CA ARG A 235 -2.20 4.91 -16.58
C ARG A 235 -0.76 5.19 -16.97
N ARG A 236 -0.27 4.53 -18.04
CA ARG A 236 1.11 4.69 -18.51
C ARG A 236 1.50 6.17 -18.75
N TRP A 237 0.51 7.01 -19.08
CA TRP A 237 0.68 8.42 -19.44
C TRP A 237 0.08 9.39 -18.41
N SER A 238 -0.43 8.92 -17.27
CA SER A 238 -1.08 9.79 -16.28
C SER A 238 -1.10 9.17 -14.89
N ASP A 239 -0.92 10.01 -13.88
CA ASP A 239 -1.30 9.70 -12.50
C ASP A 239 -2.83 9.48 -12.41
N PRO A 240 -3.35 8.91 -11.30
CA PRO A 240 -4.78 8.68 -11.14
C PRO A 240 -5.57 9.96 -11.38
N VAL A 241 -6.61 9.84 -12.19
CA VAL A 241 -7.50 10.95 -12.55
C VAL A 241 -8.74 10.83 -11.68
N PRO A 242 -9.29 11.96 -11.17
CA PRO A 242 -10.54 11.97 -10.45
C PRO A 242 -11.64 11.23 -11.22
N GLU A 243 -12.27 10.29 -10.53
CA GLU A 243 -13.47 9.62 -10.98
C GLU A 243 -14.40 9.55 -9.76
N ASP A 244 -15.70 9.59 -10.00
CA ASP A 244 -16.67 9.54 -8.91
C ASP A 244 -16.49 8.28 -8.03
N GLY A 245 -16.66 8.46 -6.72
CA GLY A 245 -16.61 7.38 -5.73
C GLY A 245 -15.53 7.45 -4.65
N ASP A 246 -14.77 8.55 -4.57
CA ASP A 246 -13.75 8.78 -3.54
C ASP A 246 -14.39 9.21 -2.20
N HIS A 247 -15.07 8.28 -1.55
CA HIS A 247 -15.85 8.53 -0.33
C HIS A 247 -15.07 8.30 0.97
N ILE A 248 -15.48 9.02 2.02
CA ILE A 248 -15.15 8.71 3.41
C ILE A 248 -16.29 7.88 3.99
N TYR A 249 -15.94 6.73 4.57
CA TYR A 249 -16.87 5.82 5.23
C TYR A 249 -16.66 5.87 6.75
N LYS A 250 -17.75 5.74 7.49
CA LYS A 250 -17.78 5.56 8.95
C LYS A 250 -18.43 4.23 9.32
N THR A 251 -17.86 3.54 10.28
CA THR A 251 -18.51 2.46 11.04
C THR A 251 -18.57 2.84 12.51
N ASN A 252 -19.51 2.26 13.25
CA ASN A 252 -19.62 2.33 14.71
C ASN A 252 -19.88 0.94 15.34
N ASP A 253 -19.65 -0.13 14.57
CA ASP A 253 -19.90 -1.51 14.98
C ASP A 253 -18.72 -2.44 14.67
N GLY A 254 -17.52 -1.85 14.62
CA GLY A 254 -16.26 -2.55 14.38
C GLY A 254 -16.08 -2.98 12.91
N GLY A 255 -16.76 -2.31 11.98
CA GLY A 255 -16.64 -2.55 10.54
C GLY A 255 -17.62 -3.59 9.99
N LYS A 256 -18.71 -3.90 10.71
CA LYS A 256 -19.78 -4.78 10.18
C LYS A 256 -20.65 -4.01 9.19
N ASN A 257 -20.93 -2.74 9.47
CA ASN A 257 -21.66 -1.83 8.59
C ASN A 257 -20.88 -0.53 8.40
N TRP A 258 -20.98 0.03 7.20
CA TRP A 258 -20.31 1.27 6.81
C TRP A 258 -21.30 2.25 6.18
N LYS A 259 -21.17 3.53 6.51
CA LYS A 259 -21.98 4.63 5.97
C LYS A 259 -21.08 5.70 5.37
N ILE A 260 -21.47 6.25 4.22
CA ILE A 260 -20.77 7.39 3.61
C ILE A 260 -21.05 8.66 4.43
N ILE A 261 -20.02 9.47 4.69
CA ILE A 261 -20.10 10.69 5.49
C ILE A 261 -19.51 11.91 4.77
N ASN A 262 -19.73 12.04 3.46
CA ASN A 262 -19.19 13.11 2.63
C ASN A 262 -19.93 14.47 2.75
N ASN A 263 -20.90 14.61 3.64
CA ASN A 263 -21.69 15.84 3.72
C ASN A 263 -20.79 17.04 4.06
N GLY A 264 -20.81 18.06 3.20
CA GLY A 264 -19.95 19.25 3.32
C GLY A 264 -18.55 19.12 2.69
N LEU A 265 -18.22 17.99 2.06
CA LEU A 265 -17.00 17.83 1.24
C LEU A 265 -17.27 18.15 -0.24
N PRO A 266 -16.23 18.46 -1.04
CA PRO A 266 -16.37 18.64 -2.49
C PRO A 266 -17.00 17.43 -3.20
N ASP A 267 -17.58 17.65 -4.39
CA ASP A 267 -18.17 16.57 -5.22
C ASP A 267 -17.08 15.55 -5.56
N THR A 268 -17.38 14.26 -5.33
CA THR A 268 -16.44 13.16 -5.51
C THR A 268 -15.97 12.96 -6.95
N LYS A 269 -16.64 13.57 -7.93
CA LYS A 269 -16.16 13.64 -9.32
C LYS A 269 -14.85 14.41 -9.48
N TYR A 270 -14.54 15.30 -8.54
CA TYR A 270 -13.36 16.16 -8.58
C TYR A 270 -12.37 15.86 -7.46
N THR A 271 -12.71 15.00 -6.52
CA THR A 271 -11.77 14.64 -5.45
C THR A 271 -10.78 13.58 -5.91
N GLY A 272 -9.61 13.57 -5.28
CA GLY A 272 -8.61 12.52 -5.39
C GLY A 272 -8.32 11.87 -4.04
N ARG A 273 -7.04 11.65 -3.74
CA ARG A 273 -6.62 11.01 -2.48
C ARG A 273 -7.03 11.87 -1.28
N ILE A 274 -7.64 11.24 -0.28
CA ILE A 274 -8.03 11.91 0.97
C ILE A 274 -7.25 11.32 2.13
N GLY A 275 -6.63 12.18 2.95
CA GLY A 275 -6.08 11.81 4.26
C GLY A 275 -7.06 12.17 5.37
N ILE A 276 -7.15 11.35 6.42
CA ILE A 276 -8.07 11.56 7.54
C ILE A 276 -7.36 11.43 8.89
N ALA A 277 -7.82 12.20 9.87
CA ALA A 277 -7.35 12.12 11.25
C ALA A 277 -8.48 12.38 12.24
N VAL A 278 -8.56 11.57 13.30
CA VAL A 278 -9.46 11.80 14.43
C VAL A 278 -8.75 12.65 15.48
N SER A 279 -9.45 13.65 16.02
CA SER A 279 -8.96 14.41 17.18
C SER A 279 -8.94 13.52 18.42
N HIS A 280 -7.77 13.38 19.05
CA HIS A 280 -7.64 12.58 20.26
C HIS A 280 -8.29 13.23 21.48
N SER A 281 -8.33 14.56 21.54
CA SER A 281 -8.96 15.31 22.63
C SER A 281 -10.49 15.43 22.46
N ASN A 282 -11.00 15.31 21.24
CA ASN A 282 -12.43 15.33 20.95
C ASN A 282 -12.75 14.42 19.75
N PRO A 283 -13.01 13.12 19.98
CA PRO A 283 -13.23 12.16 18.89
C PRO A 283 -14.47 12.41 18.00
N ASN A 284 -15.33 13.36 18.36
CA ASN A 284 -16.40 13.84 17.49
C ASN A 284 -15.90 14.69 16.32
N VAL A 285 -14.62 15.10 16.33
CA VAL A 285 -14.01 15.90 15.25
C VAL A 285 -13.08 15.01 14.43
N VAL A 286 -13.38 14.94 13.13
CA VAL A 286 -12.53 14.28 12.12
C VAL A 286 -12.05 15.34 11.14
N TYR A 287 -10.75 15.42 10.94
CA TYR A 287 -10.13 16.24 9.92
C TYR A 287 -9.96 15.43 8.64
N ALA A 288 -10.26 16.05 7.49
CA ALA A 288 -10.00 15.49 6.17
C ALA A 288 -9.14 16.45 5.37
N PHE A 289 -8.06 15.95 4.78
CA PHE A 289 -7.26 16.67 3.80
C PHE A 289 -7.58 16.09 2.42
N VAL A 290 -8.35 16.85 1.64
CA VAL A 290 -8.94 16.42 0.37
C VAL A 290 -8.13 17.01 -0.77
N ASP A 291 -7.60 16.14 -1.65
CA ASP A 291 -7.12 16.54 -2.97
C ASP A 291 -8.33 16.90 -3.83
N ASP A 292 -8.43 18.16 -4.26
CA ASP A 292 -9.59 18.72 -4.95
C ASP A 292 -9.17 19.30 -6.30
N HIS A 293 -9.70 18.69 -7.36
CA HIS A 293 -9.47 19.03 -8.75
C HIS A 293 -10.59 19.90 -9.33
N GLU A 294 -11.48 20.44 -8.48
CA GLU A 294 -12.50 21.37 -8.93
C GLU A 294 -11.86 22.59 -9.59
N LYS A 295 -12.35 22.91 -10.79
CA LYS A 295 -11.82 24.04 -11.56
C LYS A 295 -12.21 25.35 -10.87
N LYS A 296 -11.23 25.99 -10.20
CA LYS A 296 -11.44 27.27 -9.52
C LYS A 296 -11.84 28.41 -10.45
N ARG A 297 -11.25 28.47 -11.65
CA ARG A 297 -11.57 29.46 -12.69
C ARG A 297 -10.99 29.08 -14.04
N ASP A 298 -11.46 29.75 -15.09
CA ASP A 298 -10.80 29.74 -16.39
C ASP A 298 -9.46 30.50 -16.34
N PRO A 299 -8.46 30.04 -17.12
CA PRO A 299 -7.23 30.81 -17.35
C PRO A 299 -7.55 32.16 -18.00
N ARG A 300 -6.79 33.20 -17.66
CA ARG A 300 -6.86 34.47 -18.38
C ARG A 300 -6.24 34.31 -19.77
N PRO A 301 -6.63 35.11 -20.78
CA PRO A 301 -5.96 35.11 -22.07
C PRO A 301 -4.44 35.29 -21.91
N GLY A 302 -3.66 34.35 -22.46
CA GLY A 302 -2.21 34.35 -22.36
C GLY A 302 -1.63 33.85 -21.03
N GLU A 303 -2.45 33.36 -20.10
CA GLU A 303 -1.96 32.79 -18.84
C GLU A 303 -1.20 31.48 -19.09
N THR A 304 0.00 31.39 -18.51
CA THR A 304 0.83 30.20 -18.56
C THR A 304 0.94 29.52 -17.19
N ASP A 305 1.32 28.25 -17.19
CA ASP A 305 1.71 27.53 -15.97
C ASP A 305 3.17 27.82 -15.58
N SER A 306 3.66 27.17 -14.51
CA SER A 306 5.03 27.32 -14.01
C SER A 306 6.10 26.79 -14.98
N TYR A 307 5.70 26.13 -16.06
CA TYR A 307 6.57 25.62 -17.12
C TYR A 307 6.36 26.39 -18.44
N GLU A 308 5.75 27.58 -18.37
CA GLU A 308 5.47 28.46 -19.52
C GLU A 308 4.55 27.83 -20.59
N ARG A 309 3.79 26.79 -20.24
CA ARG A 309 2.79 26.21 -21.12
C ARG A 309 1.50 27.00 -20.99
N GLN A 310 0.83 27.29 -22.11
CA GLN A 310 -0.51 27.89 -22.07
C GLN A 310 -1.47 27.00 -21.28
N LYS A 311 -2.18 27.62 -20.36
CA LYS A 311 -3.24 26.96 -19.57
C LYS A 311 -4.57 26.92 -20.32
#